data_AF-A0A5C8T3Y3-F1
#
_entry.id   AF-A0A5C8T3Y3-F1
#
_cell.length_a   1.000
_cell.length_b   1.000
_cell.length_c   1.000
_cell.angle_alpha   90.00
_cell.angle_beta   90.00
_cell.angle_gamma   90.00
#
_symmetry.space_group_name_H-M   'P 1'
#
loop_
_entity.id
_entity.type
_entity.pdbx_description
1 polymer ?
#
loop_
_entity_poly.entity_id
_entity_poly.type
_entity_poly.pdbx_seq_one_letter_code
_entity_poly.pdbx_strand_id
1 'polypeptide(L)'
;MSPLASPTDGTRKALALSALAVLLLATPAHALPSDGATETVEQALCRLIEGAARARDLPVPFLTRLIWRESAFRVGVVSPVGAQGVAQFMPGTARERGLVDPFDPEQAIPHAAHLLADLKRQFGNLGLAAAAYNGGPGRVTNWLAGSGGLPTETRAYVLAITGAPPEDWRGGAARIEMGPPEGGETTGGAAKLAETKPAETKAREAAKADPAPEPQTCLQVTASLRIPSRGDRFAIGANEGPAAPWGIQLAGNFSKSLALATFSRARATYAKVIGEVRPMIIGTRLRNRGTRAFYRIRIPAESRQAADGLCGRIRSVGGACIVLRT
;
A
#
# COMPACT_ATOMS: atom_id res chain seq x y z
N MET A 1 59.38 -62.31 -52.09
CA MET A 1 60.73 -62.42 -51.51
C MET A 1 60.68 -61.91 -50.08
N SER A 2 60.66 -62.80 -49.09
CA SER A 2 61.15 -62.49 -47.74
C SER A 2 62.71 -62.39 -47.81
N PRO A 3 63.48 -62.07 -46.74
CA PRO A 3 63.16 -61.80 -45.33
C PRO A 3 64.06 -60.68 -44.71
N LEU A 4 64.25 -60.73 -43.38
CA LEU A 4 65.34 -60.18 -42.54
C LEU A 4 65.04 -58.83 -41.87
N ALA A 5 65.36 -58.57 -40.60
CA ALA A 5 65.80 -59.37 -39.45
C ALA A 5 65.78 -58.40 -38.25
N SER A 6 65.59 -58.92 -37.03
CA SER A 6 65.83 -58.24 -35.75
C SER A 6 67.35 -58.00 -35.53
N PRO A 7 67.88 -57.75 -34.31
CA PRO A 7 67.43 -57.02 -33.11
C PRO A 7 68.54 -55.99 -32.68
N THR A 8 68.36 -55.25 -31.58
CA THR A 8 69.37 -55.24 -30.49
C THR A 8 68.83 -54.57 -29.24
N ASP A 9 68.94 -55.35 -28.18
CA ASP A 9 68.79 -55.05 -26.76
C ASP A 9 69.87 -54.05 -26.28
N GLY A 10 69.55 -53.25 -25.28
CA GLY A 10 70.39 -52.12 -24.84
C GLY A 10 69.98 -51.59 -23.47
N THR A 11 70.12 -52.45 -22.46
CA THR A 11 70.62 -52.12 -21.12
C THR A 11 70.04 -50.90 -20.38
N ARG A 12 69.13 -51.25 -19.46
CA ARG A 12 68.86 -50.67 -18.13
C ARG A 12 69.89 -49.65 -17.61
N LYS A 13 69.41 -48.49 -17.17
CA LYS A 13 69.76 -47.92 -15.85
C LYS A 13 68.60 -47.07 -15.33
N ALA A 14 68.10 -47.49 -14.18
CA ALA A 14 67.07 -46.84 -13.40
C ALA A 14 67.58 -45.51 -12.85
N LEU A 15 66.73 -44.49 -12.85
CA LEU A 15 66.62 -43.56 -11.73
C LEU A 15 65.13 -43.21 -11.59
N ALA A 16 64.53 -43.75 -10.54
CA ALA A 16 63.21 -43.35 -10.10
C ALA A 16 63.32 -41.97 -9.44
N LEU A 17 62.52 -41.01 -9.90
CA LEU A 17 62.03 -39.94 -9.05
C LEU A 17 60.55 -39.72 -9.33
N SER A 18 59.78 -39.94 -8.28
CA SER A 18 58.33 -39.81 -8.17
C SER A 18 57.79 -38.49 -8.72
N ALA A 19 56.77 -38.58 -9.57
CA ALA A 19 55.79 -37.52 -9.75
C ALA A 19 54.39 -38.15 -9.77
N LEU A 20 53.81 -38.19 -8.58
CA LEU A 20 52.39 -37.98 -8.26
C LEU A 20 51.38 -38.43 -9.34
N ALA A 21 50.87 -39.66 -9.19
CA ALA A 21 49.62 -40.05 -9.82
C ALA A 21 48.47 -39.24 -9.19
N VAL A 22 48.07 -38.14 -9.83
CA VAL A 22 46.79 -37.47 -9.55
C VAL A 22 45.70 -38.38 -10.09
N LEU A 23 45.16 -39.22 -9.21
CA LEU A 23 43.93 -39.96 -9.47
C LEU A 23 42.81 -38.94 -9.64
N LEU A 24 42.40 -38.66 -10.89
CA LEU A 24 41.16 -37.94 -11.16
C LEU A 24 40.00 -38.81 -10.68
N LEU A 25 39.61 -38.63 -9.41
CA LEU A 25 38.29 -38.99 -8.95
C LEU A 25 37.32 -38.05 -9.66
N ALA A 26 36.85 -38.46 -10.84
CA ALA A 26 35.68 -37.87 -11.46
C ALA A 26 34.48 -38.20 -10.56
N THR A 27 34.24 -37.35 -9.58
CA THR A 27 32.97 -37.36 -8.85
C THR A 27 31.89 -37.04 -9.89
N PRO A 28 30.83 -37.86 -10.01
CA PRO A 28 29.68 -37.42 -10.77
C PRO A 28 29.15 -36.19 -10.04
N ALA A 29 29.25 -35.03 -10.70
CA ALA A 29 28.58 -33.82 -10.27
C ALA A 29 27.10 -34.16 -10.20
N HIS A 30 26.63 -34.48 -8.99
CA HIS A 30 25.21 -34.54 -8.71
C HIS A 30 24.73 -33.11 -8.83
N ALA A 31 24.22 -32.76 -10.01
CA ALA A 31 23.38 -31.60 -10.18
C ALA A 31 22.23 -31.78 -9.19
N LEU A 32 22.29 -31.03 -8.09
CA LEU A 32 21.17 -30.92 -7.17
C LEU A 32 19.96 -30.52 -8.01
N PRO A 33 18.80 -31.16 -7.82
CA PRO A 33 17.58 -30.71 -8.48
C PRO A 33 17.41 -29.24 -8.09
N SER A 34 17.50 -28.35 -9.08
CA SER A 34 16.95 -27.01 -8.93
C SER A 34 15.47 -27.26 -8.72
N ASP A 35 15.00 -27.10 -7.49
CA ASP A 35 13.58 -26.97 -7.19
C ASP A 35 13.09 -25.78 -8.03
N GLY A 36 12.64 -26.08 -9.23
CA GLY A 36 11.97 -25.16 -10.14
C GLY A 36 10.59 -24.84 -9.60
N ALA A 37 10.54 -24.29 -8.39
CA ALA A 37 9.34 -23.68 -7.86
C ALA A 37 9.03 -22.48 -8.77
N THR A 38 8.12 -22.68 -9.72
CA THR A 38 7.62 -21.63 -10.60
C THR A 38 7.15 -20.46 -9.72
N GLU A 39 7.79 -19.30 -9.88
CA GLU A 39 7.43 -18.08 -9.15
C GLU A 39 5.92 -17.82 -9.32
N THR A 40 5.20 -17.62 -8.21
CA THR A 40 3.79 -17.24 -8.27
C THR A 40 3.64 -15.85 -8.89
N VAL A 41 2.50 -15.55 -9.52
CA VAL A 41 2.21 -14.22 -10.07
C VAL A 41 2.38 -13.12 -9.01
N GLU A 42 2.00 -13.39 -7.76
CA GLU A 42 2.19 -12.45 -6.65
C GLU A 42 3.67 -12.20 -6.34
N GLN A 43 4.51 -13.24 -6.30
CA GLN A 43 5.95 -13.09 -6.09
C GLN A 43 6.59 -12.28 -7.22
N ALA A 44 6.22 -12.55 -8.47
CA ALA A 44 6.69 -11.81 -9.63
C ALA A 44 6.29 -10.33 -9.57
N LEU A 45 5.02 -10.03 -9.26
CA LEU A 45 4.55 -8.66 -9.07
C LEU A 45 5.27 -7.96 -7.91
N CYS A 46 5.47 -8.65 -6.79
CA CYS A 46 6.18 -8.09 -5.66
C CYS A 46 7.65 -7.77 -5.98
N ARG A 47 8.33 -8.62 -6.74
CA ARG A 47 9.69 -8.36 -7.25
C ARG A 47 9.73 -7.11 -8.14
N LEU A 48 8.75 -6.95 -9.04
CA LEU A 48 8.62 -5.74 -9.88
C LEU A 48 8.36 -4.48 -9.05
N ILE A 49 7.43 -4.54 -8.09
CA ILE A 49 7.10 -3.42 -7.18
C ILE A 49 8.34 -3.01 -6.40
N GLU A 50 9.06 -3.97 -5.82
CA GLU A 50 10.25 -3.69 -5.04
C GLU A 50 11.38 -3.09 -5.87
N GLY A 51 11.61 -3.61 -7.09
CA GLY A 51 12.57 -3.04 -8.03
C GLY A 51 12.21 -1.60 -8.42
N ALA A 52 10.96 -1.37 -8.80
CA ALA A 52 10.46 -0.05 -9.21
C ALA A 52 10.49 0.97 -8.06
N ALA A 53 10.15 0.55 -6.83
CA ALA A 53 10.20 1.40 -5.65
C ALA A 53 11.64 1.84 -5.34
N ARG A 54 12.59 0.89 -5.33
CA ARG A 54 14.01 1.17 -5.10
C ARG A 54 14.60 2.08 -6.18
N ALA A 55 14.26 1.85 -7.45
CA ALA A 55 14.74 2.66 -8.56
C ALA A 55 14.29 4.13 -8.51
N ARG A 56 13.30 4.48 -7.67
CA ARG A 56 12.73 5.83 -7.56
C ARG A 56 12.65 6.35 -6.14
N ASP A 57 13.44 5.79 -5.23
CA ASP A 57 13.52 6.21 -3.83
C ASP A 57 12.14 6.32 -3.14
N LEU A 58 11.28 5.33 -3.45
CA LEU A 58 9.97 5.17 -2.83
C LEU A 58 10.04 4.06 -1.76
N PRO A 59 9.35 4.23 -0.61
CA PRO A 59 9.20 3.13 0.34
C PRO A 59 8.45 1.96 -0.32
N VAL A 60 9.03 0.76 -0.27
CA VAL A 60 8.37 -0.47 -0.75
C VAL A 60 6.96 -0.62 -0.20
N PRO A 61 6.69 -0.39 1.11
CA PRO A 61 5.34 -0.51 1.65
C PRO A 61 4.35 0.49 1.05
N PHE A 62 4.82 1.68 0.70
CA PHE A 62 3.98 2.72 0.09
C PHE A 62 3.53 2.30 -1.32
N LEU A 63 4.47 1.92 -2.20
CA LEU A 63 4.12 1.50 -3.56
C LEU A 63 3.29 0.20 -3.54
N THR A 64 3.59 -0.73 -2.63
CA THR A 64 2.82 -1.96 -2.46
C THR A 64 1.36 -1.67 -2.10
N ARG A 65 1.10 -0.83 -1.09
CA ARG A 65 -0.28 -0.45 -0.70
C ARG A 65 -1.00 0.29 -1.81
N LEU A 66 -0.30 1.12 -2.56
CA LEU A 66 -0.87 1.84 -3.70
C LEU A 66 -1.32 0.88 -4.79
N ILE A 67 -0.42 0.01 -5.28
CA ILE A 67 -0.76 -0.97 -6.35
C ILE A 67 -1.84 -1.95 -5.88
N TRP A 68 -1.81 -2.34 -4.60
CA TRP A 68 -2.89 -3.12 -4.00
C TRP A 68 -4.22 -2.36 -3.99
N ARG A 69 -4.23 -1.06 -3.66
CA ARG A 69 -5.44 -0.23 -3.64
C ARG A 69 -6.03 -0.05 -5.03
N GLU A 70 -5.21 0.01 -6.05
CA GLU A 70 -5.65 0.18 -7.45
C GLU A 70 -6.37 -1.06 -7.99
N SER A 71 -5.78 -2.24 -7.83
CA SER A 71 -6.29 -3.44 -8.52
C SER A 71 -6.36 -4.69 -7.66
N ALA A 72 -5.88 -4.65 -6.42
CA ALA A 72 -5.56 -5.84 -5.63
C ALA A 72 -4.68 -6.84 -6.41
N PHE A 73 -3.69 -6.30 -7.14
CA PHE A 73 -2.73 -7.03 -7.99
C PHE A 73 -3.35 -7.70 -9.24
N ARG A 74 -4.58 -7.33 -9.64
CA ARG A 74 -5.18 -7.83 -10.88
C ARG A 74 -4.63 -7.06 -12.08
N VAL A 75 -3.95 -7.75 -12.99
CA VAL A 75 -3.29 -7.14 -14.16
C VAL A 75 -4.25 -6.82 -15.32
N GLY A 76 -5.37 -7.54 -15.44
CA GLY A 76 -6.29 -7.45 -16.58
C GLY A 76 -7.58 -6.66 -16.33
N VAL A 77 -7.61 -5.76 -15.34
CA VAL A 77 -8.86 -5.07 -14.94
C VAL A 77 -8.98 -3.67 -15.52
N VAL A 78 -10.21 -3.30 -15.85
CA VAL A 78 -10.59 -1.95 -16.28
C VAL A 78 -11.66 -1.41 -15.33
N SER A 79 -11.47 -0.20 -14.79
CA SER A 79 -12.47 0.43 -13.94
C SER A 79 -13.67 0.95 -14.75
N PRO A 80 -14.81 1.26 -14.11
CA PRO A 80 -15.96 1.85 -14.79
C PRO A 80 -15.67 3.19 -15.49
N VAL A 81 -14.64 3.92 -15.03
CA VAL A 81 -14.21 5.19 -15.63
C VAL A 81 -13.03 5.02 -16.59
N GLY A 82 -12.61 3.78 -16.86
CA GLY A 82 -11.63 3.45 -17.89
C GLY A 82 -10.17 3.38 -17.41
N ALA A 83 -9.91 3.32 -16.11
CA ALA A 83 -8.56 3.10 -15.58
C ALA A 83 -8.10 1.65 -15.84
N GLN A 84 -6.86 1.42 -16.27
CA GLN A 84 -6.41 0.16 -16.85
C GLN A 84 -5.26 -0.49 -16.08
N GLY A 85 -5.38 -1.81 -15.91
CA GLY A 85 -4.32 -2.71 -15.48
C GLY A 85 -3.95 -2.63 -14.01
N VAL A 86 -2.80 -3.19 -13.66
CA VAL A 86 -2.39 -3.41 -12.27
C VAL A 86 -2.23 -2.10 -11.47
N ALA A 87 -1.84 -1.03 -12.15
CA ALA A 87 -1.65 0.31 -11.58
C ALA A 87 -2.77 1.29 -11.94
N GLN A 88 -3.84 0.84 -12.61
CA GLN A 88 -5.01 1.64 -12.96
C GLN A 88 -4.67 2.99 -13.63
N PHE A 89 -3.81 2.95 -14.65
CA PHE A 89 -3.54 4.14 -15.44
C PHE A 89 -4.78 4.55 -16.24
N MET A 90 -5.14 5.84 -16.19
CA MET A 90 -6.08 6.40 -17.15
C MET A 90 -5.43 6.46 -18.54
N PRO A 91 -6.18 6.23 -19.64
CA PRO A 91 -5.60 6.20 -20.99
C PRO A 91 -4.89 7.49 -21.38
N GLY A 92 -5.38 8.65 -20.92
CA GLY A 92 -4.71 9.95 -21.11
C GLY A 92 -3.34 9.98 -20.46
N THR A 93 -3.28 9.63 -19.17
CA THR A 93 -2.04 9.56 -18.40
C THR A 93 -1.05 8.55 -19.00
N ALA A 94 -1.52 7.38 -19.46
CA ALA A 94 -0.66 6.39 -20.10
C ALA A 94 0.04 6.97 -21.34
N ARG A 95 -0.71 7.64 -22.23
CA ARG A 95 -0.14 8.28 -23.43
C ARG A 95 0.84 9.39 -23.08
N GLU A 96 0.50 10.27 -22.15
CA GLU A 96 1.36 11.38 -21.70
C GLU A 96 2.69 10.87 -21.12
N ARG A 97 2.68 9.67 -20.54
CA ARG A 97 3.84 9.06 -19.90
C ARG A 97 4.58 8.06 -20.79
N GLY A 98 4.14 7.85 -22.02
CA GLY A 98 4.74 6.86 -22.93
C GLY A 98 4.53 5.40 -22.51
N LEU A 99 3.54 5.12 -21.67
CA LEU A 99 3.16 3.77 -21.29
C LEU A 99 2.38 3.12 -22.44
N VAL A 100 3.01 2.16 -23.13
CA VAL A 100 2.44 1.50 -24.31
C VAL A 100 1.33 0.53 -23.93
N ASP A 101 1.59 -0.36 -22.96
CA ASP A 101 0.58 -1.31 -22.48
C ASP A 101 0.35 -1.17 -20.95
N PRO A 102 -0.76 -0.56 -20.53
CA PRO A 102 -1.13 -0.49 -19.11
C PRO A 102 -1.47 -1.83 -18.45
N PHE A 103 -1.78 -2.88 -19.23
CA PHE A 103 -2.09 -4.22 -18.72
C PHE A 103 -0.85 -5.07 -18.46
N ASP A 104 0.29 -4.70 -19.05
CA ASP A 104 1.57 -5.33 -18.79
C ASP A 104 2.18 -4.81 -17.47
N PRO A 105 2.27 -5.65 -16.41
CA PRO A 105 2.83 -5.21 -15.13
C PRO A 105 4.32 -4.83 -15.21
N GLU A 106 5.09 -5.40 -16.14
CA GLU A 106 6.52 -5.05 -16.30
C GLU A 106 6.69 -3.62 -16.83
N GLN A 107 5.71 -3.11 -17.58
CA GLN A 107 5.66 -1.72 -18.01
C GLN A 107 4.95 -0.83 -16.97
N ALA A 108 3.75 -1.22 -16.53
CA ALA A 108 2.87 -0.37 -15.74
C ALA A 108 3.44 -0.04 -14.35
N ILE A 109 4.08 -1.00 -13.67
CA ILE A 109 4.59 -0.79 -12.30
C ILE A 109 5.76 0.21 -12.26
N PRO A 110 6.80 0.11 -13.12
CA PRO A 110 7.82 1.14 -13.23
C PRO A 110 7.26 2.53 -13.58
N HIS A 111 6.30 2.60 -14.50
CA HIS A 111 5.65 3.88 -14.84
C HIS A 111 4.88 4.48 -13.65
N ALA A 112 4.21 3.65 -12.85
CA ALA A 112 3.53 4.11 -11.63
C ALA A 112 4.54 4.69 -10.63
N ALA A 113 5.68 4.04 -10.44
CA ALA A 113 6.76 4.55 -9.59
C ALA A 113 7.35 5.87 -10.11
N HIS A 114 7.54 6.02 -11.43
CA HIS A 114 7.99 7.28 -12.04
C HIS A 114 6.99 8.40 -11.81
N LEU A 115 5.70 8.15 -12.09
CA LEU A 115 4.64 9.12 -11.86
C LEU A 115 4.58 9.54 -10.38
N LEU A 116 4.68 8.60 -9.44
CA LEU A 116 4.68 8.91 -8.01
C LEU A 116 5.91 9.73 -7.58
N ALA A 117 7.09 9.44 -8.13
CA ALA A 117 8.28 10.23 -7.85
C ALA A 117 8.12 11.67 -8.36
N ASP A 118 7.53 11.87 -9.53
CA ASP A 118 7.25 13.19 -10.09
C ASP A 118 6.24 13.96 -9.24
N LEU A 119 5.15 13.30 -8.85
CA LEU A 119 4.14 13.88 -7.96
C LEU A 119 4.71 14.20 -6.58
N LYS A 120 5.58 13.35 -6.03
CA LYS A 120 6.30 13.61 -4.78
C LYS A 120 7.19 14.85 -4.90
N ARG A 121 7.89 15.04 -6.02
CA ARG A 121 8.67 16.26 -6.27
C ARG A 121 7.76 17.49 -6.39
N GLN A 122 6.65 17.37 -7.11
CA GLN A 122 5.70 18.46 -7.32
C GLN A 122 5.02 18.92 -6.03
N PHE A 123 4.59 17.98 -5.18
CA PHE A 123 3.81 18.30 -3.97
C PHE A 123 4.62 18.18 -2.65
N GLY A 124 5.91 17.86 -2.74
CA GLY A 124 6.86 17.80 -1.63
C GLY A 124 6.80 16.55 -0.75
N ASN A 125 5.73 15.76 -0.78
CA ASN A 125 5.61 14.56 0.04
C ASN A 125 4.72 13.45 -0.57
N LEU A 126 4.84 12.24 -0.01
CA LEU A 126 4.15 11.05 -0.51
C LEU A 126 2.63 11.05 -0.28
N GLY A 127 2.13 11.69 0.78
CA GLY A 127 0.69 11.78 1.02
C GLY A 127 -0.02 12.62 -0.02
N LEU A 128 0.55 13.77 -0.38
CA LEU A 128 0.03 14.60 -1.47
C LEU A 128 0.27 13.97 -2.85
N ALA A 129 1.38 13.23 -3.02
CA ALA A 129 1.59 12.44 -4.23
C ALA A 129 0.50 11.36 -4.42
N ALA A 130 0.13 10.63 -3.35
CA ALA A 130 -0.98 9.67 -3.39
C ALA A 130 -2.32 10.35 -3.71
N ALA A 131 -2.58 11.53 -3.12
CA ALA A 131 -3.77 12.31 -3.44
C ALA A 131 -3.82 12.69 -4.93
N ALA A 132 -2.69 13.10 -5.49
CA ALA A 132 -2.60 13.53 -6.89
C ALA A 132 -2.66 12.35 -7.87
N TYR A 133 -2.16 11.18 -7.47
CA TYR A 133 -2.25 9.96 -8.27
C TYR A 133 -3.72 9.57 -8.50
N ASN A 134 -4.53 9.53 -7.44
CA ASN A 134 -5.95 9.17 -7.52
C ASN A 134 -6.86 10.32 -7.98
N GLY A 135 -6.68 11.52 -7.40
CA GLY A 135 -7.58 12.66 -7.61
C GLY A 135 -7.21 13.57 -8.77
N GLY A 136 -6.01 13.39 -9.33
CA GLY A 136 -5.39 14.24 -10.33
C GLY A 136 -4.62 15.43 -9.72
N PRO A 137 -3.45 15.81 -10.29
CA PRO A 137 -2.60 16.88 -9.74
C PRO A 137 -3.30 18.24 -9.71
N GLY A 138 -4.02 18.63 -10.77
CA GLY A 138 -4.74 19.91 -10.80
C GLY A 138 -5.78 20.05 -9.71
N ARG A 139 -6.44 18.95 -9.33
CA ARG A 139 -7.42 18.94 -8.23
C ARG A 139 -6.73 19.15 -6.88
N VAL A 140 -5.59 18.52 -6.67
CA VAL A 140 -4.79 18.71 -5.45
C VAL A 140 -4.28 20.13 -5.36
N THR A 141 -3.78 20.70 -6.47
CA THR A 141 -3.38 22.12 -6.54
C THR A 141 -4.51 23.06 -6.13
N ASN A 142 -5.70 22.92 -6.72
CA ASN A 142 -6.85 23.77 -6.38
C ASN A 142 -7.30 23.60 -4.92
N TRP A 143 -7.26 22.37 -4.41
CA TRP A 143 -7.59 22.08 -3.02
C TRP A 143 -6.58 22.67 -2.02
N LEU A 144 -5.29 22.68 -2.36
CA LEU A 144 -4.25 23.33 -1.55
C LEU A 144 -4.39 24.86 -1.59
N ALA A 145 -4.77 25.43 -2.74
CA ALA A 145 -5.03 26.85 -2.93
C ALA A 145 -6.35 27.35 -2.31
N GLY A 146 -7.17 26.45 -1.75
CA GLY A 146 -8.47 26.80 -1.17
C GLY A 146 -9.58 27.10 -2.20
N SER A 147 -9.31 26.93 -3.49
CA SER A 147 -10.26 27.18 -4.59
C SER A 147 -11.07 25.95 -5.00
N GLY A 148 -10.95 24.83 -4.26
CA GLY A 148 -11.68 23.60 -4.53
C GLY A 148 -11.64 22.60 -3.37
N GLY A 149 -12.34 21.47 -3.56
CA GLY A 149 -12.40 20.38 -2.60
C GLY A 149 -11.68 19.12 -3.07
N LEU A 150 -11.19 18.33 -2.10
CA LEU A 150 -10.70 16.98 -2.35
C LEU A 150 -11.84 15.95 -2.11
N PRO A 151 -12.16 15.08 -3.08
CA PRO A 151 -13.21 14.06 -2.96
C PRO A 151 -13.00 13.14 -1.76
N THR A 152 -14.10 12.66 -1.17
CA THR A 152 -14.04 11.68 -0.07
C THR A 152 -13.30 10.41 -0.47
N GLU A 153 -13.45 9.97 -1.72
CA GLU A 153 -12.72 8.83 -2.28
C GLU A 153 -11.21 9.04 -2.20
N THR A 154 -10.70 10.16 -2.70
CA THR A 154 -9.27 10.50 -2.66
C THR A 154 -8.74 10.63 -1.23
N ARG A 155 -9.55 11.14 -0.30
CA ARG A 155 -9.18 11.19 1.12
C ARG A 155 -9.04 9.80 1.73
N ALA A 156 -10.00 8.91 1.45
CA ALA A 156 -9.94 7.52 1.90
C ALA A 156 -8.77 6.77 1.25
N TYR A 157 -8.47 7.07 -0.01
CA TYR A 157 -7.32 6.53 -0.74
C TYR A 157 -5.99 6.88 -0.06
N VAL A 158 -5.76 8.16 0.27
CA VAL A 158 -4.53 8.59 0.97
C VAL A 158 -4.43 7.95 2.36
N LEU A 159 -5.53 7.90 3.11
CA LEU A 159 -5.56 7.27 4.42
C LEU A 159 -5.18 5.78 4.34
N ALA A 160 -5.71 5.04 3.36
CA ALA A 160 -5.43 3.61 3.19
C ALA A 160 -3.95 3.31 2.88
N ILE A 161 -3.27 4.23 2.19
CA ILE A 161 -1.86 4.03 1.78
C ILE A 161 -0.89 4.53 2.86
N THR A 162 -1.20 5.65 3.48
CA THR A 162 -0.25 6.38 4.35
C THR A 162 -0.56 6.26 5.84
N GLY A 163 -1.77 5.85 6.21
CA GLY A 163 -2.24 5.86 7.59
C GLY A 163 -2.70 7.23 8.11
N ALA A 164 -2.61 8.29 7.31
CA ALA A 164 -3.04 9.64 7.68
C ALA A 164 -3.92 10.28 6.57
N PRO A 165 -4.91 11.12 6.92
CA PRO A 165 -5.69 11.87 5.95
C PRO A 165 -4.83 12.91 5.20
N PRO A 166 -5.20 13.30 3.97
CA PRO A 166 -4.40 14.22 3.15
C PRO A 166 -4.18 15.60 3.81
N GLU A 167 -5.07 16.04 4.71
CA GLU A 167 -4.92 17.26 5.49
C GLU A 167 -3.64 17.33 6.30
N ASP A 168 -3.22 16.22 6.91
CA ASP A 168 -2.03 16.15 7.77
C ASP A 168 -0.74 16.36 6.96
N TRP A 169 -0.81 16.15 5.64
CA TRP A 169 0.30 16.29 4.70
C TRP A 169 0.45 17.71 4.14
N ARG A 170 -0.48 18.64 4.45
CA ARG A 170 -0.42 20.04 3.97
C ARG A 170 0.76 20.81 4.52
N GLY A 171 1.17 20.56 5.77
CA GLY A 171 2.29 21.26 6.41
C GLY A 171 3.64 21.03 5.73
N GLY A 172 3.77 19.95 4.93
CA GLY A 172 4.96 19.68 4.12
C GLY A 172 4.95 20.36 2.74
N ALA A 173 3.81 20.85 2.25
CA ALA A 173 3.68 21.49 0.93
C ALA A 173 4.24 22.93 0.91
N ALA A 174 4.26 23.59 2.07
CA ALA A 174 4.61 25.00 2.20
C ALA A 174 6.11 25.33 2.02
N ARG A 175 6.97 24.34 1.71
CA ARG A 175 8.40 24.58 1.44
C ARG A 175 8.76 24.76 -0.03
N ILE A 176 7.80 24.63 -0.96
CA ILE A 176 8.03 25.01 -2.35
C ILE A 176 7.43 26.40 -2.57
N GLU A 177 8.16 27.42 -2.14
CA GLU A 177 8.01 28.74 -2.77
C GLU A 177 8.39 28.57 -4.24
N MET A 178 7.45 28.87 -5.14
CA MET A 178 7.73 29.01 -6.56
C MET A 178 8.66 30.21 -6.73
N GLY A 179 9.96 29.95 -6.85
CA GLY A 179 10.93 30.96 -7.27
C GLY A 179 10.59 31.47 -8.67
N PRO A 180 10.67 32.79 -8.93
CA PRO A 180 10.45 33.33 -10.27
C PRO A 180 11.56 32.88 -11.23
N PRO A 181 11.31 32.88 -12.56
CA PRO A 181 12.25 32.37 -13.55
C PRO A 181 13.51 33.22 -13.62
N GLU A 182 14.65 32.55 -13.78
CA GLU A 182 15.98 33.16 -13.88
C GLU A 182 16.09 34.15 -15.03
N GLY A 183 16.63 35.33 -14.72
CA GLY A 183 17.08 36.31 -15.71
C GLY A 183 17.69 37.57 -15.07
N GLY A 184 19.00 37.76 -15.27
CA GLY A 184 19.64 39.08 -15.25
C GLY A 184 20.59 39.38 -14.09
N GLU A 185 21.89 39.38 -14.40
CA GLU A 185 22.96 39.96 -13.58
C GLU A 185 22.73 41.46 -13.27
N THR A 186 23.16 41.92 -12.08
CA THR A 186 24.12 43.05 -11.91
C THR A 186 24.43 43.33 -10.44
N THR A 187 25.73 43.20 -10.11
CA THR A 187 26.58 44.04 -9.23
C THR A 187 26.04 44.71 -7.95
N GLY A 188 26.64 44.32 -6.81
CA GLY A 188 27.41 45.23 -5.96
C GLY A 188 26.70 45.87 -4.75
N GLY A 189 27.20 45.61 -3.53
CA GLY A 189 26.88 46.43 -2.35
C GLY A 189 27.18 45.79 -1.01
N ALA A 190 28.15 46.35 -0.28
CA ALA A 190 28.79 45.82 0.92
C ALA A 190 27.94 45.75 2.22
N ALA A 191 28.32 44.77 3.05
CA ALA A 191 28.52 44.79 4.51
C ALA A 191 27.40 45.24 5.47
N LYS A 192 27.02 44.35 6.39
CA LYS A 192 27.41 44.47 7.81
C LYS A 192 27.22 43.17 8.59
N LEU A 193 28.30 42.71 9.23
CA LEU A 193 28.25 41.77 10.35
C LEU A 193 27.60 42.47 11.55
N ALA A 194 26.71 41.76 12.25
CA ALA A 194 26.34 42.06 13.63
C ALA A 194 26.29 40.76 14.41
N GLU A 195 26.94 40.80 15.55
CA GLU A 195 27.44 39.67 16.33
C GLU A 195 26.36 38.90 17.08
N THR A 196 26.60 37.60 17.17
CA THR A 196 25.94 36.64 18.06
C THR A 196 26.47 36.73 19.49
N LYS A 197 25.58 36.65 20.50
CA LYS A 197 25.84 35.98 21.79
C LYS A 197 24.52 35.77 22.59
N PRO A 198 24.47 34.88 23.60
CA PRO A 198 24.21 33.46 23.43
C PRO A 198 22.93 32.98 24.15
N ALA A 199 22.59 31.73 23.86
CA ALA A 199 21.49 30.94 24.36
C ALA A 199 21.29 30.94 25.89
N GLU A 200 20.01 31.00 26.30
CA GLU A 200 19.54 30.37 27.52
C GLU A 200 18.70 29.13 27.20
N THR A 201 19.22 28.03 27.72
CA THR A 201 18.84 26.63 27.63
C THR A 201 17.48 26.33 28.23
N LYS A 202 16.50 25.90 27.41
CA LYS A 202 15.46 24.92 27.81
C LYS A 202 14.96 24.13 26.60
N ALA A 203 15.83 23.27 26.07
CA ALA A 203 15.41 22.18 25.20
C ALA A 203 16.41 21.02 25.33
N ARG A 204 16.05 20.02 26.13
CA ARG A 204 16.53 18.64 26.02
C ARG A 204 15.72 17.76 26.97
N GLU A 205 14.44 17.64 26.67
CA GLU A 205 13.83 16.32 26.78
C GLU A 205 13.79 15.80 25.35
N ALA A 206 14.87 15.11 24.97
CA ALA A 206 14.92 14.38 23.73
C ALA A 206 13.85 13.29 23.81
N ALA A 207 12.70 13.55 23.19
CA ALA A 207 11.82 12.50 22.75
C ALA A 207 12.69 11.53 21.94
N LYS A 208 12.92 10.35 22.51
CA LYS A 208 13.47 9.22 21.77
C LYS A 208 12.54 9.01 20.59
N ALA A 209 12.98 9.45 19.41
CA ALA A 209 12.37 9.02 18.17
C ALA A 209 12.49 7.49 18.17
N ASP A 210 11.34 6.81 18.12
CA ASP A 210 11.31 5.37 17.93
C ASP A 210 12.17 5.02 16.71
N PRO A 211 12.95 3.91 16.76
CA PRO A 211 13.73 3.48 15.62
C PRO A 211 12.79 3.31 14.42
N ALA A 212 13.18 3.87 13.28
CA ALA A 212 12.43 3.72 12.03
C ALA A 212 12.13 2.22 11.81
N PRO A 213 10.88 1.84 11.54
CA PRO A 213 10.53 0.43 11.37
C PRO A 213 11.37 -0.17 10.23
N GLU A 214 11.84 -1.41 10.43
CA GLU A 214 12.60 -2.14 9.41
C GLU A 214 11.88 -2.14 8.05
N PRO A 215 12.62 -2.09 6.92
CA PRO A 215 12.01 -2.01 5.60
C PRO A 215 11.18 -3.27 5.32
N GLN A 216 9.86 -3.15 5.37
CA GLN A 216 8.96 -4.27 5.08
C GLN A 216 8.98 -4.62 3.59
N THR A 217 8.98 -5.91 3.27
CA THR A 217 8.91 -6.41 1.88
C THR A 217 7.51 -6.30 1.31
N CYS A 218 7.38 -6.39 -0.02
CA CYS A 218 6.07 -6.35 -0.66
C CYS A 218 5.16 -7.50 -0.20
N LEU A 219 5.71 -8.71 -0.03
CA LEU A 219 4.95 -9.87 0.43
C LEU A 219 4.45 -9.70 1.87
N GLN A 220 5.27 -9.14 2.77
CA GLN A 220 4.86 -8.86 4.16
C GLN A 220 3.72 -7.83 4.23
N VAL A 221 3.83 -6.79 3.41
CA VAL A 221 2.80 -5.74 3.32
C VAL A 221 1.52 -6.33 2.72
N THR A 222 1.61 -7.11 1.66
CA THR A 222 0.48 -7.77 1.00
C THR A 222 -0.23 -8.76 1.93
N ALA A 223 0.54 -9.57 2.68
CA ALA A 223 -0.02 -10.46 3.70
C ALA A 223 -0.79 -9.67 4.77
N SER A 224 -0.25 -8.52 5.21
CA SER A 224 -0.90 -7.65 6.19
C SER A 224 -2.18 -7.01 5.65
N LEU A 225 -2.24 -6.69 4.36
CA LEU A 225 -3.44 -6.13 3.71
C LEU A 225 -4.54 -7.18 3.49
N ARG A 226 -4.17 -8.46 3.40
CA ARG A 226 -5.12 -9.59 3.32
C ARG A 226 -5.72 -9.96 4.66
N ILE A 227 -4.93 -9.82 5.73
CA ILE A 227 -5.41 -10.03 7.09
C ILE A 227 -6.25 -8.81 7.45
N PRO A 228 -7.56 -8.95 7.72
CA PRO A 228 -8.33 -7.82 8.21
C PRO A 228 -7.70 -7.35 9.53
N SER A 229 -7.02 -6.20 9.52
CA SER A 229 -6.43 -5.61 10.73
C SER A 229 -7.48 -5.59 11.84
N ARG A 230 -7.09 -5.75 13.11
CA ARG A 230 -8.03 -5.66 14.25
C ARG A 230 -8.88 -4.38 14.22
N GLY A 231 -8.35 -3.29 13.63
CA GLY A 231 -9.06 -2.04 13.31
C GLY A 231 -9.79 -2.01 11.95
N ASP A 232 -9.28 -2.68 10.92
CA ASP A 232 -9.89 -2.76 9.58
C ASP A 232 -11.04 -3.77 9.49
N ARG A 233 -11.24 -4.61 10.51
CA ARG A 233 -12.51 -5.31 10.72
C ARG A 233 -13.69 -4.33 10.91
N PHE A 234 -13.42 -3.03 11.13
CA PHE A 234 -14.41 -1.99 11.43
C PHE A 234 -14.35 -0.73 10.56
N ALA A 235 -13.40 -0.62 9.61
CA ALA A 235 -13.20 0.59 8.81
C ALA A 235 -13.34 0.32 7.31
N ILE A 236 -14.57 0.06 6.87
CA ILE A 236 -14.90 -0.09 5.45
C ILE A 236 -16.02 1.02 5.26
N GLY A 237 -15.76 2.01 4.38
CA GLY A 237 -16.57 3.10 3.77
C GLY A 237 -18.06 2.88 3.54
N ALA A 238 -18.62 3.23 2.39
CA ALA A 238 -20.07 3.36 2.19
C ALA A 238 -20.65 2.06 1.61
N ASN A 239 -21.51 1.36 2.36
CA ASN A 239 -21.98 -0.03 2.13
C ASN A 239 -20.91 -1.09 2.32
N GLU A 240 -20.34 -1.12 3.50
CA GLU A 240 -19.07 -1.78 3.71
C GLU A 240 -19.14 -2.71 4.94
N GLY A 241 -19.85 -3.82 4.71
CA GLY A 241 -20.14 -4.94 5.61
C GLY A 241 -21.02 -5.96 4.86
N PRO A 242 -21.24 -7.20 5.36
CA PRO A 242 -22.13 -8.14 4.70
C PRO A 242 -23.51 -7.50 4.53
N ALA A 243 -23.97 -7.35 3.29
CA ALA A 243 -25.28 -6.79 3.01
C ALA A 243 -26.31 -7.91 3.13
N ALA A 244 -27.33 -7.70 3.96
CA ALA A 244 -28.43 -8.63 4.12
C ALA A 244 -29.76 -7.86 4.11
N PRO A 245 -30.86 -8.48 3.62
CA PRO A 245 -32.16 -7.81 3.49
C PRO A 245 -32.75 -7.39 4.84
N TRP A 246 -32.32 -8.03 5.94
CA TRP A 246 -32.70 -7.69 7.31
C TRP A 246 -31.47 -7.48 8.19
N GLY A 247 -31.67 -6.85 9.33
CA GLY A 247 -30.65 -6.79 10.37
C GLY A 247 -31.15 -6.14 11.65
N ILE A 248 -30.35 -6.29 12.70
CA ILE A 248 -30.62 -5.65 13.99
C ILE A 248 -29.74 -4.42 14.16
N GLN A 249 -30.34 -3.25 14.38
CA GLN A 249 -29.61 -2.01 14.62
C GLN A 249 -29.24 -1.89 16.09
N LEU A 250 -27.95 -1.71 16.35
CA LEU A 250 -27.39 -1.56 17.70
C LEU A 250 -26.76 -0.19 17.94
N ALA A 251 -26.39 0.53 16.88
CA ALA A 251 -25.83 1.87 16.99
C ALA A 251 -26.28 2.76 15.84
N GLY A 252 -26.36 4.06 16.11
CA GLY A 252 -26.57 5.08 15.10
C GLY A 252 -26.03 6.43 15.56
N ASN A 253 -25.38 7.17 14.66
CA ASN A 253 -24.85 8.50 14.95
C ASN A 253 -24.63 9.31 13.65
N PHE A 254 -24.61 10.65 13.74
CA PHE A 254 -24.23 11.52 12.63
C PHE A 254 -22.72 11.50 12.33
N SER A 255 -21.90 11.00 13.26
CA SER A 255 -20.48 10.70 13.04
C SER A 255 -20.27 9.21 12.87
N LYS A 256 -19.61 8.82 11.77
CA LYS A 256 -19.30 7.42 11.48
C LYS A 256 -18.43 6.78 12.56
N SER A 257 -17.42 7.49 13.05
CA SER A 257 -16.52 7.00 14.09
C SER A 257 -17.22 6.79 15.43
N LEU A 258 -18.13 7.70 15.82
CA LEU A 258 -18.91 7.54 17.05
C LEU A 258 -19.93 6.41 16.95
N ALA A 259 -20.55 6.22 15.77
CA ALA A 259 -21.41 5.07 15.53
C ALA A 259 -20.61 3.77 15.72
N LEU A 260 -19.43 3.66 15.10
CA LEU A 260 -18.55 2.49 15.18
C LEU A 260 -18.06 2.22 16.60
N ALA A 261 -17.65 3.26 17.33
CA ALA A 261 -17.26 3.13 18.73
C ALA A 261 -18.42 2.61 19.61
N THR A 262 -19.64 3.09 19.35
CA THR A 262 -20.84 2.65 20.06
C THR A 262 -21.17 1.19 19.75
N PHE A 263 -21.07 0.79 18.48
CA PHE A 263 -21.23 -0.59 18.08
C PHE A 263 -20.15 -1.50 18.70
N SER A 264 -18.89 -1.07 18.73
CA SER A 264 -17.81 -1.85 19.33
C SER A 264 -18.04 -2.11 20.81
N ARG A 265 -18.52 -1.11 21.56
CA ARG A 265 -18.93 -1.29 22.96
C ARG A 265 -20.07 -2.28 23.10
N ALA A 266 -21.15 -2.11 22.34
CA ALA A 266 -22.29 -3.03 22.37
C ALA A 266 -21.88 -4.47 22.02
N ARG A 267 -21.00 -4.64 21.02
CA ARG A 267 -20.47 -5.94 20.64
C ARG A 267 -19.63 -6.58 21.73
N ALA A 268 -18.80 -5.81 22.43
CA ALA A 268 -18.05 -6.30 23.59
C ALA A 268 -18.99 -6.77 24.72
N THR A 269 -20.03 -5.99 25.02
CA THR A 269 -21.04 -6.35 26.03
C THR A 269 -21.79 -7.63 25.67
N TYR A 270 -22.16 -7.80 24.39
CA TYR A 270 -22.99 -8.92 23.94
C TYR A 270 -22.19 -10.04 23.27
N ALA A 271 -20.86 -10.07 23.40
CA ALA A 271 -19.98 -11.00 22.68
C ALA A 271 -20.39 -12.47 22.87
N LYS A 272 -20.86 -12.84 24.07
CA LYS A 272 -21.34 -14.20 24.39
C LYS A 272 -22.63 -14.61 23.64
N VAL A 273 -23.37 -13.64 23.13
CA VAL A 273 -24.72 -13.81 22.58
C VAL A 273 -24.75 -13.71 21.05
N ILE A 274 -23.98 -12.77 20.51
CA ILE A 274 -23.92 -12.48 19.08
C ILE A 274 -22.61 -12.93 18.42
N GLY A 275 -21.60 -13.31 19.21
CA GLY A 275 -20.31 -13.76 18.69
C GLY A 275 -19.53 -12.70 17.91
N GLU A 276 -18.55 -13.16 17.12
CA GLU A 276 -17.72 -12.33 16.25
C GLU A 276 -18.42 -12.06 14.91
N VAL A 277 -19.42 -11.18 14.92
CA VAL A 277 -20.16 -10.78 13.72
C VAL A 277 -19.60 -9.50 13.09
N ARG A 278 -19.47 -9.50 11.76
CA ARG A 278 -19.11 -8.29 11.00
C ARG A 278 -20.34 -7.37 10.86
N PRO A 279 -20.24 -6.08 11.22
CA PRO A 279 -21.35 -5.15 11.07
C PRO A 279 -21.59 -4.76 9.61
N MET A 280 -22.85 -4.45 9.30
CA MET A 280 -23.28 -3.69 8.13
C MET A 280 -23.41 -2.21 8.49
N ILE A 281 -22.79 -1.33 7.71
CA ILE A 281 -22.77 0.12 7.97
C ILE A 281 -23.58 0.84 6.88
N ILE A 282 -24.67 1.47 7.29
CA ILE A 282 -25.61 2.18 6.40
C ILE A 282 -25.53 3.67 6.67
N GLY A 283 -24.95 4.44 5.74
CA GLY A 283 -24.96 5.90 5.78
C GLY A 283 -26.09 6.46 4.93
N THR A 284 -27.08 7.12 5.53
CA THR A 284 -28.20 7.72 4.78
C THR A 284 -28.23 9.23 4.99
N ARG A 285 -28.31 10.00 3.90
CA ARG A 285 -28.61 11.43 3.95
C ARG A 285 -30.12 11.60 4.02
N LEU A 286 -30.63 11.98 5.19
CA LEU A 286 -32.04 12.23 5.40
C LEU A 286 -32.34 13.68 5.03
N ARG A 287 -32.87 13.92 3.82
CA ARG A 287 -33.15 15.28 3.30
C ARG A 287 -33.99 16.15 4.23
N ASN A 288 -34.86 15.54 5.05
CA ASN A 288 -35.71 16.23 6.03
C ASN A 288 -35.04 16.48 7.39
N ARG A 289 -33.78 16.05 7.60
CA ARG A 289 -33.02 16.23 8.85
C ARG A 289 -31.65 16.88 8.63
N GLY A 290 -31.50 17.61 7.53
CA GLY A 290 -30.28 18.34 7.16
C GLY A 290 -29.38 17.60 6.16
N THR A 291 -28.19 18.15 5.93
CA THR A 291 -27.24 17.70 4.90
C THR A 291 -26.28 16.61 5.37
N ARG A 292 -26.23 16.36 6.69
CA ARG A 292 -25.30 15.40 7.30
C ARG A 292 -25.81 13.97 7.15
N ALA A 293 -24.91 13.05 6.82
CA ALA A 293 -25.22 11.62 6.79
C ALA A 293 -25.48 11.11 8.21
N PHE A 294 -26.51 10.27 8.37
CA PHE A 294 -26.75 9.51 9.59
C PHE A 294 -26.28 8.06 9.36
N TYR A 295 -25.29 7.63 10.14
CA TYR A 295 -24.71 6.30 10.06
C TYR A 295 -25.44 5.38 11.01
N ARG A 296 -25.91 4.25 10.50
CA ARG A 296 -26.59 3.18 11.25
C ARG A 296 -25.75 1.93 11.13
N ILE A 297 -25.52 1.25 12.24
CA ILE A 297 -24.73 0.02 12.26
C ILE A 297 -25.63 -1.13 12.68
N ARG A 298 -25.67 -2.15 11.84
CA ARG A 298 -26.52 -3.32 11.99
C ARG A 298 -25.72 -4.61 11.99
N ILE A 299 -26.24 -5.64 12.65
CA ILE A 299 -25.79 -7.01 12.41
C ILE A 299 -26.67 -7.58 11.30
N PRO A 300 -26.09 -8.10 10.21
CA PRO A 300 -26.84 -8.61 9.06
C PRO A 300 -27.60 -9.90 9.39
N ALA A 301 -28.75 -10.09 8.75
CA ALA A 301 -29.56 -11.31 8.83
C ALA A 301 -30.30 -11.54 7.50
N GLU A 302 -30.30 -12.78 7.01
CA GLU A 302 -30.92 -13.14 5.72
C GLU A 302 -32.46 -13.08 5.75
N SER A 303 -33.07 -13.11 6.94
CA SER A 303 -34.53 -13.05 7.09
C SER A 303 -34.94 -12.29 8.34
N ARG A 304 -36.20 -11.82 8.37
CA ARG A 304 -36.80 -11.20 9.56
C ARG A 304 -36.73 -12.12 10.77
N GLN A 305 -37.03 -13.41 10.58
CA GLN A 305 -37.02 -14.42 11.64
C GLN A 305 -35.61 -14.60 12.23
N ALA A 306 -34.57 -14.60 11.39
CA ALA A 306 -33.18 -14.65 11.85
C ALA A 306 -32.80 -13.38 12.65
N ALA A 307 -33.25 -12.21 12.19
CA ALA A 307 -33.05 -10.94 12.89
C ALA A 307 -33.81 -10.89 14.23
N ASP A 308 -35.04 -11.38 14.28
CA ASP A 308 -35.86 -11.47 15.50
C ASP A 308 -35.21 -12.42 16.51
N GLY A 309 -34.71 -13.58 16.06
CA GLY A 309 -33.97 -14.51 16.91
C GLY A 309 -32.69 -13.89 17.49
N LEU A 310 -31.93 -13.16 16.69
CA LEU A 310 -30.75 -12.40 17.16
C LEU A 310 -31.13 -11.34 18.19
N CYS A 311 -32.17 -10.55 17.90
CA CYS A 311 -32.63 -9.49 18.80
C CYS A 311 -33.20 -10.08 20.12
N GLY A 312 -33.89 -11.21 20.06
CA GLY A 312 -34.39 -11.94 21.21
C GLY A 312 -33.27 -12.34 22.18
N ARG A 313 -32.15 -12.86 21.67
CA ARG A 313 -31.01 -13.21 22.54
C ARG A 313 -30.35 -11.98 23.17
N ILE A 314 -30.29 -10.84 22.48
CA ILE A 314 -29.79 -9.59 23.09
C ILE A 314 -30.73 -9.11 24.19
N ARG A 315 -32.05 -9.19 23.96
CA ARG A 315 -33.05 -8.83 24.97
C ARG A 315 -33.02 -9.74 26.19
N SER A 316 -32.73 -11.04 26.03
CA SER A 316 -32.63 -11.97 27.16
C SER A 316 -31.47 -11.67 28.10
N VAL A 317 -30.48 -10.88 27.66
CA VAL A 317 -29.38 -10.38 28.51
C VAL A 317 -29.54 -8.89 28.86
N GLY A 318 -30.75 -8.34 28.74
CA GLY A 318 -31.08 -6.96 29.10
C GLY A 318 -30.67 -5.90 28.06
N GLY A 319 -30.30 -6.30 26.85
CA GLY A 319 -29.92 -5.39 25.78
C GLY A 319 -31.09 -4.87 24.93
N ALA A 320 -30.85 -3.79 24.20
CA ALA A 320 -31.81 -3.19 23.29
C ALA A 320 -31.38 -3.39 21.82
N CYS A 321 -32.36 -3.68 20.96
CA CYS A 321 -32.16 -3.86 19.52
C CYS A 321 -33.46 -3.58 18.76
N ILE A 322 -33.30 -3.12 17.52
CA ILE A 322 -34.40 -2.86 16.58
C ILE A 322 -34.17 -3.67 15.32
N VAL A 323 -35.14 -4.52 14.97
CA VAL A 323 -35.14 -5.30 13.73
C VAL A 323 -35.65 -4.43 12.60
N LEU A 324 -34.86 -4.28 11.54
CA LEU A 324 -35.17 -3.41 10.41
C LEU A 324 -34.83 -4.09 9.10
N ARG A 325 -35.61 -3.78 8.06
CA ARG A 325 -35.25 -4.06 6.67
C ARG A 325 -34.17 -3.07 6.21
N THR A 326 -33.23 -3.54 5.40
CA THR A 326 -32.13 -2.75 4.83
C THR A 326 -32.61 -1.86 3.69
#